data_AF-A0A963MGR6-F1
#
_entry.id   AF-A0A963MGR6-F1
#
_cell.length_a   1.000
_cell.length_b   1.000
_cell.length_c   1.000
_cell.angle_alpha   90.00
_cell.angle_beta   90.00
_cell.angle_gamma   90.00
#
_symmetry.space_group_name_H-M   'P 1'
#
loop_
_entity.id
_entity.type
_entity.pdbx_description
1 polymer ?
#
loop_
_entity_poly.entity_id
_entity_poly.type
_entity_poly.pdbx_seq_one_letter_code
_entity_poly.pdbx_strand_id
1 'polypeptide(L)'
;TIGRAARHVNGAAILYGDTVTRSMRQAIDETERRRNKQIAFNAEHGITPVSVVKRVKDILEGVYGEARDAPVEASAVASTNYAAMDEKALAKAIRQLEKTMQTHARNLEFEQAAALRDELFRLRAQAFGADQHGTSDQE
;
A
#
# COMPACT_ATOMS: atom_id res chain seq x y z
N THR A 1 13.05 -7.77 -9.10
CA THR A 1 13.10 -8.23 -10.51
C THR A 1 12.22 -7.34 -11.37
N ILE A 2 12.58 -7.10 -12.63
CA ILE A 2 11.86 -6.22 -13.59
C ILE A 2 10.37 -6.61 -13.71
N GLY A 3 10.07 -7.91 -13.67
CA GLY A 3 8.70 -8.43 -13.80
C GLY A 3 7.70 -7.95 -12.74
N ARG A 4 8.14 -7.37 -11.61
CA ARG A 4 7.21 -6.75 -10.65
C ARG A 4 6.50 -5.52 -11.25
N ALA A 5 7.18 -4.77 -12.11
CA ALA A 5 6.63 -3.59 -12.76
C ALA A 5 5.61 -3.94 -13.87
N ALA A 6 5.69 -5.14 -14.45
CA ALA A 6 4.84 -5.57 -15.57
C ALA A 6 3.35 -5.74 -15.23
N ARG A 7 2.95 -5.52 -13.96
CA ARG A 7 1.55 -5.60 -13.50
C ARG A 7 0.79 -4.29 -13.64
N HIS A 8 1.44 -3.23 -14.11
CA HIS A 8 0.88 -1.89 -14.24
C HIS A 8 1.11 -1.35 -15.65
N VAL A 9 0.13 -0.64 -16.20
CA VAL A 9 0.21 -0.05 -17.55
C VAL A 9 1.41 0.88 -17.73
N ASN A 10 1.73 1.67 -16.70
CA ASN A 10 2.89 2.57 -16.65
C ASN A 10 4.10 1.95 -15.93
N GLY A 11 4.19 0.62 -15.88
CA GLY A 11 5.24 -0.09 -15.17
C GLY A 11 6.64 0.19 -15.74
N ALA A 12 7.53 0.74 -14.92
CA ALA A 12 8.93 0.99 -15.27
C ALA A 12 9.91 0.34 -14.28
N ALA A 13 11.10 0.02 -14.77
CA ALA A 13 12.22 -0.45 -13.95
C ALA A 13 13.45 0.40 -14.26
N ILE A 14 13.99 1.07 -13.24
CA ILE A 14 15.20 1.91 -13.34
C ILE A 14 16.36 1.11 -12.76
N LEU A 15 17.42 0.94 -13.55
CA LEU A 15 18.64 0.24 -13.14
C LEU A 15 19.74 1.27 -12.96
N TYR A 16 20.18 1.50 -11.73
CA TYR A 16 21.31 2.37 -11.43
C TYR A 16 22.62 1.57 -11.53
N GLY A 17 23.58 2.10 -12.29
CA GLY A 17 24.91 1.54 -12.40
C GLY A 17 25.75 2.32 -13.40
N ASP A 18 27.05 2.37 -13.17
CA ASP A 18 27.98 3.14 -14.00
C ASP A 18 28.18 2.52 -15.39
N THR A 19 28.00 1.19 -15.49
CA THR A 19 28.17 0.45 -16.74
C THR A 19 27.10 -0.64 -16.91
N VAL A 20 26.80 -0.98 -18.16
CA VAL A 20 25.88 -2.08 -18.49
C VAL A 20 26.64 -3.41 -18.45
N THR A 21 26.44 -4.18 -17.38
CA THR A 21 27.00 -5.52 -17.26
C THR A 21 26.36 -6.50 -18.26
N ARG A 22 27.02 -7.64 -18.50
CA ARG A 22 26.49 -8.70 -19.38
C ARG A 22 25.10 -9.20 -18.94
N SER A 23 24.88 -9.35 -17.63
CA SER A 23 23.59 -9.78 -17.08
C SER A 23 22.51 -8.72 -17.25
N MET A 24 22.86 -7.43 -17.09
CA MET A 24 21.93 -6.33 -17.37
C MET A 24 21.52 -6.32 -18.84
N ARG A 25 22.50 -6.47 -19.75
CA ARG A 25 22.23 -6.54 -21.19
C ARG A 25 21.26 -7.67 -21.53
N GLN A 26 21.53 -8.89 -21.06
CA GLN A 26 20.63 -10.03 -21.27
C GLN A 26 19.21 -9.78 -20.73
N ALA A 27 19.09 -9.15 -19.57
CA ALA A 27 17.79 -8.84 -18.98
C ALA A 27 17.03 -7.75 -19.76
N ILE A 28 17.74 -6.73 -20.24
CA ILE A 28 17.17 -5.64 -21.06
C ILE A 28 16.72 -6.20 -22.40
N ASP A 29 17.59 -6.93 -23.11
CA ASP A 29 17.31 -7.50 -24.43
C ASP A 29 16.10 -8.44 -24.39
N GLU A 30 16.01 -9.33 -23.39
CA GLU A 30 14.86 -10.22 -23.24
C GLU A 30 13.57 -9.46 -22.87
N THR A 31 13.68 -8.37 -22.12
CA THR A 31 12.54 -7.50 -21.78
C THR A 31 12.01 -6.80 -23.03
N GLU A 32 12.90 -6.24 -23.85
CA GLU A 32 12.56 -5.57 -25.11
C GLU A 32 11.97 -6.55 -26.12
N ARG A 33 12.59 -7.72 -26.30
CA ARG A 33 12.08 -8.77 -27.19
C ARG A 33 10.65 -9.17 -26.84
N ARG A 34 10.35 -9.36 -25.55
CA ARG A 34 8.98 -9.68 -25.08
C ARG A 34 8.01 -8.52 -25.29
N ARG A 35 8.40 -7.30 -24.93
CA ARG A 35 7.57 -6.10 -25.09
C ARG A 35 7.20 -5.87 -26.54
N ASN A 36 8.16 -5.97 -27.47
CA ASN A 36 7.91 -5.76 -28.89
C ASN A 36 6.91 -6.78 -29.45
N LYS A 37 7.04 -8.06 -29.07
CA LYS A 37 6.07 -9.10 -29.44
C LYS A 37 4.67 -8.80 -28.90
N GLN A 38 4.57 -8.31 -27.67
CA GLN A 38 3.28 -7.94 -27.05
C GLN A 38 2.64 -6.73 -27.73
N ILE A 39 3.43 -5.70 -28.05
CA ILE A 39 2.94 -4.51 -28.77
C ILE A 39 2.42 -4.90 -30.15
N ALA A 40 3.18 -5.72 -30.90
CA ALA A 40 2.77 -6.20 -32.21
C ALA A 40 1.47 -7.01 -32.15
N PHE A 41 1.38 -7.95 -31.21
CA PHE A 41 0.17 -8.73 -30.98
C PHE A 41 -1.02 -7.83 -30.62
N ASN A 42 -0.83 -6.88 -29.71
CA ASN A 42 -1.88 -5.96 -29.30
C ASN A 42 -2.36 -5.09 -30.47
N ALA A 43 -1.45 -4.58 -31.30
CA ALA A 43 -1.79 -3.79 -32.47
C ALA A 43 -2.57 -4.60 -33.51
N GLU A 44 -2.14 -5.84 -33.79
CA GLU A 44 -2.82 -6.75 -34.71
C GLU A 44 -4.24 -7.11 -34.25
N HIS A 45 -4.46 -7.20 -32.93
CA HIS A 45 -5.73 -7.63 -32.34
C HIS A 45 -6.58 -6.48 -31.77
N GLY A 46 -6.14 -5.22 -31.93
CA GLY A 46 -6.85 -4.05 -31.38
C GLY A 46 -6.93 -4.01 -29.85
N ILE A 47 -5.99 -4.64 -29.14
CA ILE A 47 -5.98 -4.72 -27.67
C ILE A 47 -5.34 -3.46 -27.08
N THR A 48 -6.08 -2.74 -26.24
CA THR A 48 -5.53 -1.63 -25.44
C THR A 48 -5.12 -2.15 -24.06
N PRO A 49 -3.84 -1.97 -23.64
CA PRO A 49 -3.39 -2.40 -22.32
C PRO A 49 -4.14 -1.70 -21.18
N VAL A 50 -4.61 -2.48 -20.21
CA VAL A 50 -5.26 -1.97 -19.00
C VAL A 50 -4.64 -2.61 -17.76
N SER A 51 -4.59 -1.86 -16.65
CA SER A 51 -4.17 -2.41 -15.36
C SER A 51 -5.23 -3.36 -14.81
N VAL A 52 -4.82 -4.52 -14.31
CA VAL A 52 -5.74 -5.50 -13.72
C VAL A 52 -6.19 -5.03 -12.33
N VAL A 53 -7.49 -4.85 -12.14
CA VAL A 53 -8.09 -4.62 -10.81
C VAL A 53 -8.37 -5.97 -10.17
N LYS A 54 -7.54 -6.38 -9.21
CA LYS A 54 -7.74 -7.61 -8.45
C LYS A 54 -8.44 -7.27 -7.13
N ARG A 55 -9.68 -7.74 -6.96
CA ARG A 55 -10.36 -7.69 -5.65
C ARG A 55 -9.55 -8.47 -4.63
N VAL A 56 -9.32 -7.87 -3.46
CA VAL A 56 -8.85 -8.61 -2.30
C VAL A 56 -9.97 -9.60 -1.95
N LYS A 57 -9.64 -10.88 -1.76
CA LYS A 57 -10.64 -11.86 -1.33
C LYS A 57 -11.01 -11.52 0.10
N ASP A 58 -12.14 -10.86 0.28
CA ASP A 58 -12.75 -10.68 1.59
C ASP A 58 -13.33 -12.02 2.02
N ILE A 59 -12.72 -12.63 3.03
CA ILE A 59 -13.19 -13.87 3.67
C ILE A 59 -14.45 -13.58 4.53
N LEU A 60 -14.92 -12.33 4.55
CA LEU A 60 -15.91 -11.81 5.49
C LEU A 60 -17.31 -11.55 4.89
N GLU A 61 -17.59 -12.00 3.65
CA GLU A 61 -18.87 -11.77 2.94
C GLU A 61 -20.10 -12.51 3.56
N GLY A 62 -20.08 -12.78 4.87
CA GLY A 62 -21.17 -13.48 5.59
C GLY A 62 -21.62 -12.86 6.91
N VAL A 63 -21.07 -11.71 7.37
CA VAL A 63 -21.35 -11.23 8.74
C VAL A 63 -22.00 -9.84 8.84
N TYR A 64 -21.95 -8.99 7.81
CA TYR A 64 -22.52 -7.63 7.92
C TYR A 64 -23.73 -7.44 7.01
N GLY A 65 -24.89 -7.86 7.51
CA GLY A 65 -26.14 -7.19 7.19
C GLY A 65 -26.20 -5.87 7.96
N GLU A 66 -26.40 -4.78 7.22
CA GLU A 66 -27.00 -3.51 7.66
C GLU A 66 -26.64 -3.02 9.08
N ALA A 67 -25.48 -2.38 9.24
CA ALA A 67 -25.25 -1.52 10.41
C ALA A 67 -25.15 -0.07 9.95
N ARG A 68 -26.24 0.65 10.26
CA ARG A 68 -26.53 2.05 9.96
C ARG A 68 -25.56 2.99 10.68
N ASP A 69 -25.46 4.18 10.10
CA ASP A 69 -24.85 5.40 10.65
C ASP A 69 -25.01 5.54 12.17
N ALA A 70 -23.87 5.61 12.87
CA ALA A 70 -23.81 6.16 14.22
C ALA A 70 -22.61 7.12 14.32
N PRO A 71 -22.79 8.33 14.86
CA PRO A 71 -21.72 9.32 14.96
C PRO A 71 -20.72 8.89 16.05
N VAL A 72 -19.44 8.87 15.69
CA VAL A 72 -18.35 8.51 16.60
C VAL A 72 -18.07 9.70 17.52
N GLU A 73 -18.46 9.60 18.79
CA GLU A 73 -18.04 10.51 19.85
C GLU A 73 -16.52 10.40 20.03
N ALA A 74 -15.81 11.51 19.80
CA ALA A 74 -14.37 11.61 19.97
C ALA A 74 -14.01 11.53 21.46
N SER A 75 -13.54 10.37 21.92
CA SER A 75 -12.92 10.28 23.24
C SER A 75 -11.55 10.97 23.22
N ALA A 76 -11.38 11.91 24.13
CA ALA A 76 -10.14 12.64 24.34
C ALA A 76 -9.06 11.68 24.82
N VAL A 77 -8.10 11.34 23.95
CA VAL A 77 -6.95 10.51 24.31
C VAL A 77 -5.81 11.43 24.73
N ALA A 78 -5.30 11.20 25.93
CA ALA A 78 -4.24 11.94 26.60
C ALA A 78 -3.07 12.24 25.64
N SER A 79 -2.72 13.52 25.56
CA SER A 79 -1.59 14.05 24.80
C SER A 79 -0.26 13.58 25.40
N THR A 80 0.16 12.38 25.03
CA THR A 80 1.54 11.93 25.17
C THR A 80 2.37 12.77 24.19
N ASN A 81 3.27 13.62 24.70
CA ASN A 81 4.11 14.50 23.87
C ASN A 81 5.15 13.68 23.09
N TYR A 82 4.75 13.11 21.95
CA TYR A 82 5.65 12.40 21.03
C TYR A 82 6.69 13.33 20.35
N ALA A 83 6.47 14.64 20.41
CA ALA A 83 7.39 15.66 19.89
C ALA A 83 8.75 15.72 20.62
N ALA A 84 8.88 15.10 21.80
CA ALA A 84 10.11 15.07 22.59
C ALA A 84 10.89 13.74 22.48
N MET A 85 10.44 12.78 21.66
CA MET A 85 11.10 11.49 21.50
C MET A 85 12.14 11.52 20.38
N ASP A 86 13.27 10.84 20.59
CA ASP A 86 14.26 10.55 19.55
C ASP A 86 13.61 9.79 18.37
N GLU A 87 14.04 10.07 17.14
CA GLU A 87 13.47 9.51 15.90
C GLU A 87 13.45 7.97 15.92
N LYS A 88 14.47 7.36 16.54
CA LYS A 88 14.55 5.91 16.75
C LYS A 88 13.50 5.38 17.74
N ALA A 89 13.21 6.12 18.79
CA ALA A 89 12.20 5.73 19.78
C ALA A 89 10.79 5.81 19.18
N LEU A 90 10.53 6.85 18.38
CA LEU A 90 9.28 7.03 17.64
C LEU A 90 9.04 5.92 16.60
N ALA A 91 10.07 5.57 15.81
CA ALA A 91 10.00 4.47 14.86
C ALA A 91 9.73 3.11 15.55
N LYS A 92 10.29 2.90 16.74
CA LYS A 92 10.04 1.69 17.55
C LYS A 92 8.61 1.65 18.07
N ALA A 93 8.08 2.78 18.55
CA ALA A 93 6.70 2.89 19.01
C ALA A 93 5.70 2.61 17.88
N ILE A 94 5.91 3.18 16.69
CA ILE A 94 5.08 2.93 15.49
C ILE A 94 5.07 1.44 15.13
N ARG A 95 6.24 0.78 15.11
CA ARG A 95 6.32 -0.66 14.81
C ARG A 95 5.60 -1.51 15.85
N GLN A 96 5.67 -1.12 17.12
CA GLN A 96 5.00 -1.85 18.19
C GLN A 96 3.48 -1.70 18.10
N LEU A 97 2.99 -0.48 17.86
CA LEU A 97 1.56 -0.21 17.62
C LEU A 97 1.05 -0.99 16.40
N GLU A 98 1.80 -1.00 15.29
CA GLU A 98 1.44 -1.75 14.08
C GLU A 98 1.33 -3.26 14.35
N LYS A 99 2.26 -3.82 15.13
CA LYS A 99 2.24 -5.24 15.51
C LYS A 99 1.05 -5.58 16.41
N THR A 100 0.73 -4.71 17.37
CA THR A 100 -0.42 -4.89 18.26
C THR A 100 -1.73 -4.81 17.45
N MET A 101 -1.87 -3.82 16.57
CA MET A 101 -3.00 -3.70 15.64
C MET A 101 -3.19 -4.96 14.78
N GLN A 102 -2.11 -5.50 14.19
CA GLN A 102 -2.17 -6.74 13.41
C GLN A 102 -2.57 -7.95 14.26
N THR A 103 -2.17 -7.98 15.54
CA THR A 103 -2.58 -9.04 16.47
C THR A 103 -4.09 -8.98 16.73
N HIS A 104 -4.62 -7.81 17.06
CA HIS A 104 -6.07 -7.62 17.24
C HIS A 104 -6.86 -7.95 15.97
N ALA A 105 -6.37 -7.55 14.79
CA ALA A 105 -6.99 -7.91 13.52
C ALA A 105 -7.01 -9.42 13.27
N ARG A 106 -5.95 -10.16 13.66
CA ARG A 106 -5.92 -11.63 13.59
C ARG A 106 -6.87 -12.29 14.60
N ASN A 107 -7.04 -11.67 15.76
CA ASN A 107 -7.96 -12.12 16.81
C ASN A 107 -9.42 -11.73 16.55
N LEU A 108 -9.73 -11.09 15.42
CA LEU A 108 -11.06 -10.57 15.06
C LEU A 108 -11.57 -9.45 15.98
N GLU A 109 -10.67 -8.79 16.71
CA GLU A 109 -10.95 -7.66 17.60
C GLU A 109 -10.89 -6.34 16.80
N PHE A 110 -11.81 -6.17 15.85
CA PHE A 110 -11.74 -5.10 14.85
C PHE A 110 -11.88 -3.69 15.43
N GLU A 111 -12.65 -3.51 16.51
CA GLU A 111 -12.78 -2.21 17.17
C GLU A 111 -11.45 -1.74 17.76
N GLN A 112 -10.73 -2.64 18.43
CA GLN A 112 -9.42 -2.36 19.02
C GLN A 112 -8.36 -2.15 17.92
N ALA A 113 -8.42 -2.94 16.85
CA ALA A 113 -7.57 -2.74 15.68
C ALA A 113 -7.82 -1.38 14.99
N ALA A 114 -9.08 -0.95 14.89
CA ALA A 114 -9.45 0.34 14.31
C ALA A 114 -8.95 1.51 15.18
N ALA A 115 -9.11 1.43 16.50
CA ALA A 115 -8.60 2.45 17.42
C ALA A 115 -7.07 2.63 17.31
N LEU A 116 -6.34 1.50 17.27
CA LEU A 116 -4.88 1.52 17.11
C LEU A 116 -4.42 2.01 15.74
N ARG A 117 -5.20 1.73 14.69
CA ARG A 117 -4.95 2.26 13.34
C ARG A 117 -5.01 3.79 13.36
N ASP A 118 -6.05 4.34 13.96
CA ASP A 118 -6.27 5.80 14.00
C ASP A 118 -5.21 6.50 14.86
N GLU A 119 -4.78 5.88 15.96
CA GLU A 119 -3.65 6.34 16.77
C GLU A 119 -2.33 6.33 15.97
N LEU A 120 -2.07 5.24 15.24
CA LEU A 120 -0.88 5.11 14.38
C LEU A 120 -0.87 6.15 13.25
N PHE A 121 -2.04 6.49 12.68
CA PHE A 121 -2.17 7.57 11.71
C PHE A 121 -1.85 8.93 12.32
N ARG A 122 -2.43 9.27 13.47
CA ARG A 122 -2.13 10.54 14.18
C ARG A 122 -0.63 10.65 14.48
N LEU A 123 -0.03 9.57 14.95
CA LEU A 123 1.40 9.52 15.27
C LEU A 123 2.28 9.72 14.02
N ARG A 124 1.95 9.09 12.90
CA ARG A 124 2.68 9.26 11.63
C ARG A 124 2.49 10.66 11.04
N ALA A 125 1.30 11.24 11.13
CA ALA A 125 1.03 12.60 10.67
C ALA A 125 1.83 13.63 11.48
N GLN A 126 1.90 13.48 12.80
CA GLN A 126 2.71 14.35 13.67
C GLN A 126 4.21 14.18 13.44
N ALA A 127 4.68 12.95 13.18
CA ALA A 127 6.09 12.63 13.01
C ALA A 127 6.66 13.04 11.65
N PHE A 128 5.88 12.84 10.57
CA PHE A 128 6.38 12.92 9.19
C PHE A 128 5.61 13.92 8.31
N GLY A 129 4.56 14.59 8.83
CA GLY A 129 3.82 15.63 8.12
C GLY A 129 3.12 15.17 6.83
N ALA A 130 2.99 13.86 6.60
CA ALA A 130 2.47 13.32 5.36
C ALA A 130 1.00 12.90 5.52
N ASP A 131 0.09 13.77 5.07
CA ASP A 131 -1.27 13.37 4.71
C ASP A 131 -1.20 12.41 3.52
N GLN A 132 -1.39 11.11 3.79
CA GLN A 132 -1.74 10.12 2.77
C GLN A 132 -3.21 9.76 2.92
N HIS A 133 -4.07 10.76 2.76
CA HIS A 133 -5.46 10.48 2.46
C HIS A 133 -5.54 10.09 0.96
N GLY A 134 -5.77 8.81 0.70
CA GLY A 134 -6.45 8.41 -0.53
C GLY A 134 -7.91 8.86 -0.38
N THR A 135 -8.24 10.06 -0.83
CA THR A 135 -9.63 10.46 -1.10
C THR A 135 -10.11 9.61 -2.27
N SER A 136 -10.59 8.41 -1.97
CA SER A 136 -11.52 7.68 -2.82
C SER A 136 -12.85 7.67 -2.08
N ASP A 137 -13.75 8.53 -2.55
CA ASP A 137 -15.20 8.33 -2.64
C ASP A 137 -15.95 9.64 -2.37
N GLN A 138 -15.92 10.56 -3.36
CA GLN A 138 -17.04 11.43 -3.73
C GLN A 138 -16.91 11.80 -5.22
N GLU A 139 -17.52 10.99 -6.09
CA GLU A 139 -18.41 11.36 -7.22
C GLU A 139 -18.87 10.09 -7.97
#